data_AF-A0A285R2G4-F1
#
_entry.id   AF-A0A285R2G4-F1
#
_cell.length_a   1.000
_cell.length_b   1.000
_cell.length_c   1.000
_cell.angle_alpha   90.00
_cell.angle_beta   90.00
_cell.angle_gamma   90.00
#
_symmetry.space_group_name_H-M   'P 1'
#
loop_
_entity.id
_entity.type
_entity.pdbx_description
1 polymer ?
#
loop_
_entity_poly.entity_id
_entity_poly.type
_entity_poly.pdbx_seq_one_letter_code
_entity_poly.pdbx_strand_id
1 'polypeptide(L)' 'MILGKILAYLRASGMPPTRFGREAVRDPRLVHDLKRGRSPGPRTVARIEAYLRQQAEAGR' A
#
# COMPACT_ATOMS: atom_id res chain seq x y z
N MET A 1 11.18 5.12 -2.75
CA MET A 1 10.22 5.33 -1.64
C MET A 1 8.94 4.53 -1.88
N ILE A 2 8.49 3.75 -0.89
CA ILE A 2 7.30 2.88 -1.01
C ILE A 2 5.98 3.65 -1.15
N LEU A 3 5.87 4.83 -0.51
CA LEU A 3 4.68 5.67 -0.55
C LEU A 3 4.28 6.05 -2.00
N GLY A 4 5.27 6.36 -2.86
CA GLY A 4 5.02 6.67 -4.27
C GLY A 4 4.38 5.50 -5.03
N LYS A 5 4.87 4.27 -4.82
CA LYS A 5 4.29 3.06 -5.44
C LYS A 5 2.83 2.87 -5.01
N ILE A 6 2.56 3.05 -3.72
CA ILE A 6 1.20 2.96 -3.17
C ILE A 6 0.30 4.01 -3.80
N LEU A 7 0.71 5.28 -3.84
CA LEU A 7 -0.09 6.36 -4.41
C LEU A 7 -0.40 6.16 -5.90
N ALA A 8 0.58 5.68 -6.67
CA ALA A 8 0.38 5.32 -8.07
C ALA A 8 -0.67 4.20 -8.24
N TYR A 9 -0.57 3.14 -7.41
CA TYR A 9 -1.55 2.06 -7.39
C TYR A 9 -2.96 2.54 -7.01
N LEU A 10 -3.08 3.35 -5.96
CA LEU A 10 -4.38 3.91 -5.54
C LEU A 10 -5.01 4.77 -6.64
N ARG A 11 -4.18 5.52 -7.38
CA ARG A 11 -4.66 6.34 -8.51
C ARG A 11 -5.10 5.47 -9.70
N ALA A 12 -4.37 4.41 -10.01
CA ALA A 12 -4.70 3.50 -11.12
C ALA A 12 -5.92 2.63 -10.82
N SER A 13 -6.03 2.11 -9.59
CA SER A 13 -7.12 1.23 -9.17
C SER A 13 -8.39 1.99 -8.72
N GLY A 14 -8.29 3.28 -8.44
CA GLY A 14 -9.36 4.04 -7.77
C GLY A 14 -9.63 3.58 -6.33
N MET A 15 -8.78 2.71 -5.77
CA MET A 15 -8.99 2.14 -4.44
C MET A 15 -8.79 3.19 -3.34
N PRO A 16 -9.67 3.25 -2.33
CA PRO A 16 -9.45 4.13 -1.19
C PRO A 16 -8.26 3.67 -0.34
N PRO A 17 -7.43 4.61 0.19
CA PRO A 17 -6.20 4.30 0.93
C PRO A 17 -6.44 3.46 2.20
N THR A 18 -7.59 3.63 2.85
CA THR A 18 -8.00 2.86 4.02
C THR A 18 -8.26 1.39 3.68
N ARG A 19 -8.84 1.12 2.51
CA ARG A 19 -9.07 -0.24 2.00
C ARG A 19 -7.75 -0.92 1.66
N PHE A 20 -6.86 -0.22 0.97
CA PHE A 20 -5.51 -0.72 0.68
C PHE A 20 -4.77 -1.14 1.95
N GLY A 21 -4.76 -0.29 2.99
CA GLY A 21 -4.10 -0.62 4.25
C GLY A 21 -4.71 -1.86 4.91
N ARG A 22 -6.04 -1.98 4.89
CA ARG A 22 -6.76 -3.15 5.41
C ARG A 22 -6.44 -4.43 4.64
N GLU A 23 -6.33 -4.36 3.31
CA GLU A 23 -6.05 -5.54 2.48
C GLU A 23 -4.55 -5.93 2.50
N ALA A 24 -3.64 -4.97 2.36
CA ALA A 24 -2.20 -5.25 2.31
C ALA A 24 -1.62 -5.70 3.66
N VAL A 25 -1.99 -5.01 4.74
CA VAL A 25 -1.35 -5.21 6.05
C VAL A 25 -2.32 -5.38 7.22
N ARG A 26 -3.63 -5.34 6.98
CA ARG A 26 -4.69 -5.28 8.01
C ARG A 26 -4.64 -4.03 8.89
N ASP A 27 -4.10 -2.92 8.37
CA ASP A 27 -4.00 -1.64 9.06
C ASP A 27 -4.57 -0.52 8.16
N PRO A 28 -5.79 -0.02 8.42
CA PRO A 28 -6.40 1.04 7.61
C PRO A 28 -5.70 2.40 7.78
N ARG A 29 -4.88 2.59 8.81
CA ARG A 29 -4.14 3.84 9.05
C ARG A 29 -2.79 3.87 8.33
N LEU A 30 -2.36 2.76 7.74
CA LEU A 30 -1.06 2.64 7.07
C LEU A 30 -0.75 3.84 6.16
N VAL A 31 -1.61 4.11 5.17
CA VAL A 31 -1.35 5.16 4.17
C VAL A 31 -1.36 6.55 4.81
N HIS A 32 -2.24 6.78 5.77
CA HIS A 32 -2.31 8.05 6.50
C HIS A 32 -1.02 8.29 7.29
N ASP A 33 -0.52 7.28 7.99
CA ASP A 33 0.71 7.40 8.76
C ASP A 33 1.93 7.59 7.85
N LEU A 34 1.99 6.85 6.73
CA LEU A 34 3.05 7.03 5.72
C LEU A 34 3.05 8.46 5.17
N LYS A 35 1.87 9.06 4.94
CA LYS A 35 1.74 10.47 4.52
C LYS A 35 2.20 11.45 5.59
N ARG A 36 2.08 11.09 6.88
CA ARG A 36 2.57 11.90 8.01
C ARG A 36 4.06 11.70 8.29
N GLY A 37 4.77 10.93 7.47
CA GLY A 37 6.21 10.69 7.63
C GLY A 37 6.58 9.44 8.43
N ARG A 38 5.61 8.58 8.78
CA ARG A 38 5.93 7.27 9.38
C ARG A 38 6.76 6.46 8.39
N SER A 39 7.86 5.89 8.87
CA SER A 39 8.63 4.91 8.11
C SER A 39 8.12 3.51 8.42
N PRO A 40 7.64 2.75 7.42
CA PRO A 40 7.21 1.38 7.62
C PRO A 40 8.43 0.50 7.90
N GLY A 41 8.31 -0.40 8.88
CA GLY A 41 9.36 -1.38 9.15
C GLY A 41 9.53 -2.38 7.99
N PRO A 42 10.64 -3.13 7.95
CA PRO A 42 10.95 -4.06 6.86
C PRO A 42 9.87 -5.12 6.63
N ARG A 43 9.21 -5.60 7.70
CA ARG A 43 8.06 -6.53 7.60
C ARG A 43 6.86 -5.90 6.89
N THR A 44 6.54 -4.65 7.20
CA THR A 44 5.44 -3.91 6.60
C THR A 44 5.73 -3.64 5.12
N VAL A 45 6.98 -3.25 4.80
CA VAL A 45 7.46 -3.07 3.43
C VAL A 45 7.28 -4.36 2.62
N ALA A 46 7.76 -5.49 3.12
CA ALA A 46 7.64 -6.78 2.41
C ALA A 46 6.18 -7.15 2.11
N ARG A 47 5.27 -6.93 3.07
CA ARG A 47 3.82 -7.17 2.86
C ARG A 47 3.21 -6.23 1.83
N ILE A 48 3.56 -4.94 1.86
CA ILE A 48 3.11 -3.96 0.87
C ILE A 48 3.60 -4.35 -0.53
N GLU A 49 4.87 -4.72 -0.67
CA GLU A 49 5.43 -5.11 -1.96
C GLU A 49 4.82 -6.40 -2.49
N ALA A 50 4.62 -7.41 -1.63
CA ALA A 50 3.92 -8.63 -2.00
C ALA A 50 2.49 -8.35 -2.49
N TYR A 51 1.76 -7.49 -1.78
CA TYR A 51 0.40 -7.10 -2.18
C TYR A 51 0.39 -6.33 -3.51
N LEU A 52 1.27 -5.34 -3.68
CA LEU A 52 1.39 -4.61 -4.95
C LEU A 52 1.75 -5.54 -6.12
N ARG A 53 2.63 -6.52 -5.90
CA ARG A 53 2.97 -7.52 -6.91
C ARG A 53 1.76 -8.39 -7.26
N GLN A 54 1.03 -8.90 -6.28
CA GLN A 54 -0.19 -9.68 -6.52
C GLN A 54 -1.23 -8.89 -7.32
N GLN A 55 -1.41 -7.60 -7.00
CA GLN A 55 -2.37 -6.77 -7.72
C GLN A 55 -1.90 -6.39 -9.13
N ALA A 56 -0.59 -6.27 -9.35
CA ALA A 56 -0.04 -6.08 -10.69
C ALA A 56 -0.23 -7.32 -11.59
N GLU A 57 -0.17 -8.52 -11.03
CA GLU A 57 -0.47 -9.76 -11.75
C GLU A 57 -1.98 -9.94 -11.97
N ALA A 58 -2.82 -9.63 -10.98
CA ALA A 58 -4.28 -9.77 -11.08
C ALA A 58 -4.96 -8.75 -12.00
N GLY A 59 -4.28 -7.63 -12.30
CA GLY A 59 -4.76 -6.60 -13.23
C GLY A 59 -4.34 -6.81 -14.69
N ARG A 60 -3.71 -7.94 -15.02
CA ARG A 60 -3.49 -8.41 -16.40
C ARG A 60 -4.56 -9.41 -16.81
#